data_AF-A0A0H4I5L7-F1
#
_entry.id   AF-A0A0H4I5L7-F1
#
_cell.length_a   1.000
_cell.length_b   1.000
_cell.length_c   1.000
_cell.angle_alpha   90.00
_cell.angle_beta   90.00
_cell.angle_gamma   90.00
#
_symmetry.space_group_name_H-M   'P 1'
#
loop_
_entity.id
_entity.type
_entity.pdbx_description
1 polymer ?
#
loop_
_entity_poly.entity_id
_entity_poly.type
_entity_poly.pdbx_seq_one_letter_code
_entity_poly.pdbx_strand_id
1 'polypeptide(L)'
;MSKANGLQFTAQVGELPSDVFSVVGFELTESLSQLFFGRLQLASTDSDIDPGSVLERSVDLVIWQHNEPLRRFTGVVSDFVIGDNGHHRTRYEIVLQSPLWRLELMYNSRIFQGQTTESIASALLQERGIPAAAFQLTCRGDTREYCVQHRESDLAFIQRLAAEEGWHYRYCHGSDMVLWSGIREGELYTYSVVGILFAIAAIIYSPLSSAQSHQALVYKTGMALLGVVIGTNFPHRHVRS
;
A
#
# COMPACT_ATOMS: atom_id res chain seq x y z
N MET A 1 12.62 18.68 26.68
CA MET A 1 12.56 17.78 25.50
C MET A 1 13.34 18.45 24.39
N SER A 2 14.55 17.97 24.06
CA SER A 2 15.33 18.53 22.95
C SER A 2 14.59 18.27 21.64
N LYS A 3 14.19 19.32 20.93
CA LYS A 3 13.60 19.24 19.59
C LYS A 3 14.61 18.61 18.64
N ALA A 4 14.52 17.30 18.46
CA ALA A 4 15.28 16.63 17.42
C ALA A 4 14.66 17.02 16.07
N ASN A 5 15.29 17.95 15.36
CA ASN A 5 14.91 18.37 14.00
C ASN A 5 15.12 17.25 12.94
N GLY A 6 15.21 15.99 13.35
CA GLY A 6 15.45 14.83 12.50
C GLY A 6 14.18 14.08 12.10
N LEU A 7 14.38 12.97 11.39
CA LEU A 7 13.34 11.99 11.08
C LEU A 7 12.89 11.31 12.37
N GLN A 8 11.59 11.32 12.67
CA GLN A 8 11.02 10.66 13.84
C GLN A 8 9.87 9.74 13.43
N PHE A 9 9.64 8.71 14.25
CA PHE A 9 8.61 7.72 14.00
C PHE A 9 7.80 7.52 15.28
N THR A 10 6.48 7.60 15.16
CA THR A 10 5.56 7.37 16.28
C THR A 10 4.52 6.36 15.86
N ALA A 11 4.19 5.42 16.73
CA ALA A 11 3.10 4.47 16.52
C ALA A 11 2.14 4.57 17.70
N GLN A 12 0.87 4.87 17.42
CA GLN A 12 -0.19 4.85 18.41
C GLN A 12 -1.08 3.64 18.14
N VAL A 13 -1.37 2.84 19.18
CA VAL A 13 -2.18 1.63 19.08
C VAL A 13 -3.44 1.78 19.92
N GLY A 14 -4.59 1.77 19.28
CA GLY A 14 -5.89 1.89 19.91
C GLY A 14 -5.99 3.11 20.84
N GLU A 15 -6.43 2.84 22.07
CA GLU A 15 -6.56 3.85 23.14
C GLU A 15 -5.34 3.88 24.06
N LEU A 16 -4.29 3.11 23.75
CA LEU A 16 -3.07 3.15 24.54
C LEU A 16 -2.41 4.52 24.42
N PRO A 17 -1.83 5.06 25.52
CA PRO A 17 -1.08 6.30 25.47
C PRO A 17 0.03 6.26 24.42
N SER A 18 0.27 7.38 23.74
CA SER A 18 1.21 7.47 22.63
C SER A 18 2.68 7.29 23.02
N ASP A 19 3.00 7.29 24.31
CA ASP A 19 4.32 7.08 24.88
C ASP A 19 4.57 5.62 25.32
N VAL A 20 3.55 4.74 25.28
CA VAL A 20 3.70 3.32 25.62
C VAL A 20 4.66 2.62 24.67
N PHE A 21 4.53 2.87 23.36
CA PHE A 21 5.36 2.22 22.35
C PHE A 21 6.33 3.20 21.70
N SER A 22 7.62 2.85 21.76
CA SER A 22 8.66 3.50 20.98
C SER A 22 8.95 2.67 19.74
N VAL A 23 8.86 3.27 18.54
CA VAL A 23 9.17 2.60 17.28
C VAL A 23 10.67 2.37 17.18
N VAL A 24 11.08 1.10 17.09
CA VAL A 24 12.48 0.70 16.90
C VAL A 24 12.81 0.57 15.42
N GLY A 25 11.88 0.01 14.66
CA GLY A 25 12.00 -0.21 13.22
C GLY A 25 10.66 -0.65 12.65
N PHE A 26 10.51 -0.52 11.34
CA PHE A 26 9.34 -1.02 10.65
C PHE A 26 9.69 -1.37 9.21
N GLU A 27 8.96 -2.32 8.67
CA GLU A 27 8.96 -2.67 7.26
C GLU A 27 7.53 -2.55 6.76
N LEU A 28 7.33 -1.85 5.64
CA LEU A 28 6.02 -1.63 5.03
C LEU A 28 6.10 -1.95 3.55
N THR A 29 5.20 -2.82 3.10
CA THR A 29 5.02 -3.19 1.70
C THR A 29 3.68 -2.66 1.21
N GLU A 30 3.74 -1.90 0.13
CA GLU A 30 2.57 -1.38 -0.58
C GLU A 30 2.69 -1.73 -2.06
N SER A 31 1.57 -2.05 -2.69
CA SER A 31 1.51 -2.37 -4.10
C SER A 31 0.16 -1.95 -4.66
N LEU A 32 0.11 -1.66 -5.96
CA LEU A 32 -1.14 -1.33 -6.63
C LEU A 32 -2.04 -2.57 -6.66
N SER A 33 -3.32 -2.40 -6.35
CA SER A 33 -4.29 -3.50 -6.26
C SER A 33 -3.92 -4.61 -5.28
N GLN A 34 -3.17 -4.28 -4.23
CA GLN A 34 -2.89 -5.17 -3.10
C GLN A 34 -3.13 -4.44 -1.79
N LEU A 35 -3.51 -5.19 -0.76
CA LEU A 35 -3.57 -4.64 0.59
C LEU A 35 -2.15 -4.37 1.09
N PHE A 36 -1.96 -3.26 1.79
CA PHE A 36 -0.67 -2.99 2.39
C PHE A 36 -0.44 -3.91 3.58
N PHE A 37 0.82 -4.25 3.80
CA PHE A 37 1.28 -5.10 4.88
C PHE A 37 2.46 -4.43 5.58
N GLY A 38 2.43 -4.37 6.90
CA GLY A 38 3.50 -3.79 7.69
C GLY A 38 3.88 -4.65 8.88
N ARG A 39 5.18 -4.71 9.17
CA ARG A 39 5.71 -5.27 10.42
C ARG A 39 6.38 -4.14 11.19
N LEU A 40 5.91 -3.86 12.40
CA LEU A 40 6.48 -2.83 13.27
C LEU A 40 7.15 -3.51 14.46
N GLN A 41 8.41 -3.13 14.69
CA GLN A 41 9.16 -3.48 15.88
C GLN A 41 9.06 -2.33 16.87
N LEU A 42 8.50 -2.60 18.04
CA LEU A 42 8.23 -1.64 19.09
C LEU A 42 9.04 -2.01 20.34
N ALA A 43 9.32 -1.01 21.16
CA ALA A 43 9.89 -1.19 22.49
C ALA A 43 9.05 -0.43 23.50
N SER A 44 8.72 -1.09 24.61
CA SER A 44 8.06 -0.44 25.76
C SER A 44 8.87 -0.64 27.02
N THR A 45 8.70 0.26 27.99
CA THR A 45 9.14 0.05 29.37
C THR A 45 8.17 -0.85 30.14
N ASP A 46 6.94 -1.00 29.65
CA ASP A 46 5.97 -1.95 30.18
C ASP A 46 6.22 -3.34 29.58
N SER A 47 6.40 -4.34 30.44
CA SER A 47 6.66 -5.73 30.07
C SER A 47 5.41 -6.60 30.06
N ASP A 48 4.26 -6.09 30.54
CA ASP A 48 3.04 -6.88 30.74
C ASP A 48 1.83 -6.22 30.04
N ILE A 49 2.05 -5.80 28.79
CA ILE A 49 0.99 -5.23 27.96
C ILE A 49 0.01 -6.34 27.58
N ASP A 50 -1.26 -6.18 27.99
CA ASP A 50 -2.34 -7.12 27.65
C ASP A 50 -2.53 -7.21 26.12
N PRO A 51 -2.35 -8.39 25.50
CA PRO A 51 -2.63 -8.60 24.08
C PRO A 51 -4.05 -8.22 23.66
N GLY A 52 -5.04 -8.37 24.54
CA GLY A 52 -6.44 -8.01 24.26
C GLY A 52 -6.65 -6.50 24.06
N SER A 53 -5.77 -5.68 24.63
CA SER A 53 -5.76 -4.23 24.45
C SER A 53 -5.09 -3.78 23.15
N VAL A 54 -4.36 -4.67 22.47
CA VAL A 54 -3.55 -4.38 21.26
C VAL A 54 -4.18 -4.99 20.01
N LEU A 55 -4.59 -6.26 20.08
CA LEU A 55 -5.14 -7.00 18.96
C LEU A 55 -6.43 -6.37 18.43
N GLU A 56 -6.59 -6.38 17.11
CA GLU A 56 -7.69 -5.78 16.36
C GLU A 56 -7.91 -4.28 16.58
N ARG A 57 -7.02 -3.59 17.31
CA ARG A 57 -7.08 -2.14 17.50
C ARG A 57 -6.50 -1.41 16.30
N SER A 58 -6.99 -0.19 16.08
CA SER A 58 -6.44 0.70 15.07
C SER A 58 -5.01 1.08 15.41
N VAL A 59 -4.17 1.22 14.41
CA VAL A 59 -2.79 1.68 14.58
C VAL A 59 -2.52 2.82 13.64
N ASP A 60 -1.97 3.90 14.19
CA ASP A 60 -1.51 5.06 13.45
C ASP A 60 0.01 5.15 13.57
N LEU A 61 0.70 4.77 12.49
CA LEU A 61 2.13 4.99 12.32
C LEU A 61 2.34 6.31 11.58
N VAL A 62 3.09 7.23 12.18
CA VAL A 62 3.41 8.53 11.57
C VAL A 62 4.91 8.68 11.44
N ILE A 63 5.34 9.02 10.23
CA ILE A 63 6.69 9.43 9.87
C ILE A 63 6.72 10.96 9.89
N TRP A 64 7.54 11.52 10.76
CA TRP A 64 7.70 12.96 10.93
C TRP A 64 9.05 13.40 10.39
N GLN A 65 9.09 14.56 9.76
CA GLN A 65 10.32 15.22 9.37
C GLN A 65 10.24 16.70 9.76
N HIS A 66 11.24 17.21 10.48
CA HIS A 66 11.22 18.59 10.99
C HIS A 66 9.93 18.95 11.77
N ASN A 67 9.35 17.97 12.49
CA ASN A 67 8.10 18.12 13.25
C ASN A 67 6.84 18.34 12.38
N GLU A 68 6.92 18.05 11.08
CA GLU A 68 5.78 17.96 10.16
C GLU A 68 5.52 16.50 9.78
N PRO A 69 4.24 16.06 9.73
CA PRO A 69 3.91 14.70 9.35
C PRO A 69 4.18 14.51 7.85
N LEU A 70 5.23 13.78 7.52
CA LEU A 70 5.61 13.46 6.13
C LEU A 70 4.68 12.38 5.56
N ARG A 71 4.41 11.35 6.36
CA ARG A 71 3.57 10.23 5.95
C ARG A 71 2.88 9.62 7.16
N ARG A 72 1.64 9.19 6.99
CA ARG A 72 0.86 8.48 8.02
C ARG A 72 0.37 7.17 7.42
N PHE A 73 0.42 6.08 8.17
CA PHE A 73 -0.21 4.81 7.84
C PHE A 73 -1.21 4.47 8.93
N THR A 74 -2.44 4.23 8.53
CA THR A 74 -3.53 3.84 9.43
C THR A 74 -3.98 2.44 9.05
N GLY A 75 -4.00 1.54 10.03
CA GLY A 75 -4.41 0.16 9.84
C GLY A 75 -4.97 -0.44 11.10
N VAL A 76 -4.99 -1.76 11.18
CA VAL A 76 -5.35 -2.52 12.37
C VAL A 76 -4.26 -3.53 12.70
N VAL A 77 -4.13 -3.87 13.98
CA VAL A 77 -3.25 -4.97 14.43
C VAL A 77 -3.90 -6.29 14.06
N SER A 78 -3.21 -7.06 13.21
CA SER A 78 -3.60 -8.42 12.83
C SER A 78 -2.88 -9.49 13.66
N ASP A 79 -1.67 -9.19 14.13
CA ASP A 79 -0.86 -10.10 14.95
C ASP A 79 -0.03 -9.29 15.95
N PHE A 80 0.22 -9.87 17.12
CA PHE A 80 0.98 -9.27 18.21
C PHE A 80 1.86 -10.31 18.90
N VAL A 81 3.16 -10.06 18.89
CA VAL A 81 4.17 -10.93 19.48
C VAL A 81 4.95 -10.18 20.54
N ILE A 82 5.07 -10.80 21.72
CA ILE A 82 5.92 -10.33 22.80
C ILE A 82 7.28 -11.00 22.62
N GLY A 83 8.32 -10.20 22.39
CA GLY A 83 9.69 -10.65 22.21
C GLY A 83 10.49 -10.63 23.52
N ASP A 84 11.80 -10.55 23.38
CA ASP A 84 12.71 -10.60 24.53
C ASP A 84 12.52 -9.41 25.49
N ASN A 85 12.47 -9.74 26.78
CA ASN A 85 12.56 -8.80 27.88
C ASN A 85 14.03 -8.44 28.10
N GLY A 86 14.45 -7.27 27.61
CA GLY A 86 15.75 -6.70 27.97
C GLY A 86 15.77 -6.18 29.41
N HIS A 87 16.92 -5.68 29.86
CA HIS A 87 17.08 -5.20 31.25
C HIS A 87 16.20 -3.99 31.61
N HIS A 88 15.76 -3.20 30.62
CA HIS A 88 14.95 -1.98 30.84
C HIS A 88 13.78 -1.81 29.89
N ARG A 89 13.70 -2.60 28.81
CA ARG A 89 12.65 -2.51 27.80
C ARG A 89 12.34 -3.88 27.23
N THR A 90 11.05 -4.12 27.01
CA THR A 90 10.52 -5.29 26.32
C THR A 90 10.32 -4.96 24.85
N ARG A 91 10.74 -5.88 23.97
CA ARG A 91 10.52 -5.76 22.54
C ARG A 91 9.17 -6.38 22.18
N TYR A 92 8.43 -5.69 21.33
CA TYR A 92 7.17 -6.16 20.79
C TYR A 92 7.21 -6.10 19.28
N GLU A 93 6.48 -7.00 18.63
CA GLU A 93 6.26 -6.96 17.19
C GLU A 93 4.75 -6.93 16.93
N ILE A 94 4.30 -6.00 16.09
CA ILE A 94 2.92 -5.99 15.59
C ILE A 94 2.91 -6.08 14.08
N VAL A 95 1.88 -6.75 13.56
CA VAL A 95 1.58 -6.78 12.14
C VAL A 95 0.44 -5.80 11.85
N LEU A 96 0.77 -4.74 11.12
CA LEU A 96 -0.13 -3.71 10.65
C LEU A 96 -0.73 -4.09 9.30
N GLN A 97 -2.06 -4.13 9.20
CA GLN A 97 -2.75 -4.40 7.94
C GLN A 97 -3.92 -3.45 7.68
N SER A 98 -4.34 -3.33 6.42
CA SER A 98 -5.57 -2.64 6.05
C SER A 98 -6.78 -3.37 6.64
N PRO A 99 -7.79 -2.71 7.23
CA PRO A 99 -9.01 -3.35 7.77
C PRO A 99 -9.71 -4.34 6.82
N LEU A 100 -9.48 -4.20 5.52
CA LEU A 100 -9.97 -5.08 4.46
C LEU A 100 -9.35 -6.49 4.49
N TRP A 101 -8.25 -6.69 5.21
CA TRP A 101 -7.61 -8.00 5.38
C TRP A 101 -8.59 -9.06 5.87
N ARG A 102 -9.60 -8.66 6.66
CA ARG A 102 -10.68 -9.55 7.14
C ARG A 102 -11.47 -10.21 6.01
N LEU A 103 -11.52 -9.59 4.84
CA LEU A 103 -12.17 -10.14 3.63
C LEU A 103 -11.42 -11.35 3.06
N GLU A 104 -10.16 -11.55 3.42
CA GLU A 104 -9.37 -12.72 3.03
C GLU A 104 -9.65 -13.95 3.93
N LEU A 105 -10.17 -13.73 5.14
CA LEU A 105 -10.29 -14.79 6.16
C LEU A 105 -11.46 -15.74 5.93
N MET A 106 -12.45 -15.35 5.14
CA MET A 106 -13.67 -16.14 4.92
C MET A 106 -13.87 -16.45 3.45
N TYR A 107 -14.22 -17.71 3.17
CA TYR A 107 -14.51 -18.23 1.85
C TYR A 107 -16.01 -18.47 1.71
N ASN A 108 -16.59 -17.99 0.61
CA ASN A 108 -18.03 -18.04 0.38
C ASN A 108 -18.36 -18.66 -0.98
N SER A 109 -19.63 -19.05 -1.16
CA SER A 109 -20.18 -19.44 -2.46
C SER A 109 -21.58 -18.84 -2.63
N ARG A 110 -21.73 -17.91 -3.57
CA ARG A 110 -22.91 -17.05 -3.70
C ARG A 110 -23.18 -16.70 -5.15
N ILE A 111 -24.44 -16.42 -5.46
CA ILE A 111 -24.89 -16.05 -6.80
C ILE A 111 -25.41 -14.61 -6.74
N PHE A 112 -24.96 -13.77 -7.68
CA PHE A 112 -25.39 -12.40 -7.89
C PHE A 112 -26.00 -12.29 -9.29
N GLN A 113 -27.22 -11.79 -9.39
CA GLN A 113 -27.96 -11.63 -10.65
C GLN A 113 -28.47 -10.21 -10.79
N GLY A 114 -28.36 -9.64 -11.99
CA GLY A 114 -28.86 -8.29 -12.29
C GLY A 114 -28.20 -7.18 -11.48
N GLN A 115 -26.93 -7.36 -11.07
CA GLN A 115 -26.18 -6.40 -10.25
C GLN A 115 -24.91 -5.94 -10.96
N THR A 116 -24.54 -4.69 -10.74
CA THR A 116 -23.27 -4.11 -11.21
C THR A 116 -22.11 -4.53 -10.30
N THR A 117 -20.88 -4.49 -10.80
CA THR A 117 -19.66 -4.78 -10.01
C THR A 117 -19.58 -3.96 -8.74
N GLU A 118 -19.88 -2.66 -8.86
CA GLU A 118 -19.90 -1.69 -7.78
C GLU A 118 -20.91 -2.08 -6.68
N SER A 119 -22.11 -2.55 -7.07
CA SER A 119 -23.17 -2.97 -6.15
C SER A 119 -22.74 -4.23 -5.40
N ILE A 120 -22.18 -5.21 -6.11
CA ILE A 120 -21.68 -6.46 -5.53
C ILE A 120 -20.56 -6.17 -4.53
N ALA A 121 -19.55 -5.39 -4.93
CA ALA A 121 -18.43 -5.04 -4.06
C ALA A 121 -18.92 -4.25 -2.83
N SER A 122 -19.80 -3.26 -3.01
CA SER A 122 -20.36 -2.48 -1.91
C SER A 122 -21.14 -3.34 -0.92
N ALA A 123 -21.95 -4.29 -1.41
CA ALA A 123 -22.70 -5.20 -0.55
C ALA A 123 -21.78 -6.06 0.32
N LEU A 124 -20.74 -6.66 -0.27
CA LEU A 124 -19.76 -7.49 0.45
C LEU A 124 -19.01 -6.71 1.53
N LEU A 125 -18.68 -5.45 1.25
CA LEU A 125 -17.99 -4.57 2.18
C LEU A 125 -18.90 -4.16 3.35
N GLN A 126 -20.17 -3.83 3.06
CA GLN A 126 -21.16 -3.49 4.06
C GLN A 126 -21.48 -4.65 5.01
N GLU A 127 -21.58 -5.88 4.50
CA GLU A 127 -21.76 -7.09 5.32
C GLU A 127 -20.66 -7.26 6.37
N ARG A 128 -19.49 -6.69 6.12
CA ARG A 128 -18.30 -6.78 6.97
C ARG A 128 -18.13 -5.55 7.87
N GLY A 129 -19.14 -4.69 7.91
CA GLY A 129 -19.16 -3.47 8.73
C GLY A 129 -18.30 -2.35 8.16
N ILE A 130 -17.84 -2.46 6.91
CA ILE A 130 -17.03 -1.42 6.26
C ILE A 130 -17.97 -0.55 5.43
N PRO A 131 -18.18 0.73 5.78
CA PRO A 131 -19.17 1.56 5.13
C PRO A 131 -18.82 1.80 3.66
N ALA A 132 -19.80 1.75 2.75
CA ALA A 132 -19.58 2.01 1.33
C ALA A 132 -19.03 3.43 1.05
N ALA A 133 -19.23 4.39 1.96
CA ALA A 133 -18.68 5.74 1.86
C ALA A 133 -17.13 5.78 1.96
N ALA A 134 -16.52 4.77 2.57
CA ALA A 134 -15.07 4.58 2.55
C ALA A 134 -14.56 4.10 1.18
N PHE A 135 -15.45 3.83 0.22
CA PHE A 135 -15.10 3.36 -1.11
C PHE A 135 -15.50 4.38 -2.16
N GLN A 136 -14.50 5.14 -2.63
CA GLN A 136 -14.69 6.00 -3.78
C GLN A 136 -14.56 5.14 -5.05
N LEU A 137 -15.70 4.62 -5.51
CA LEU A 137 -15.84 3.98 -6.81
C LEU A 137 -15.96 5.09 -7.86
N THR A 138 -14.87 5.38 -8.58
CA THR A 138 -14.91 6.39 -9.64
C THR A 138 -15.51 5.83 -10.94
N CYS A 139 -15.85 4.54 -10.95
CA CYS A 139 -16.06 3.75 -12.15
C CYS A 139 -17.36 2.98 -12.01
N ARG A 140 -18.20 3.05 -13.04
CA ARG A 140 -19.43 2.28 -13.11
C ARG A 140 -19.23 1.11 -14.04
N GLY A 141 -19.46 -0.08 -13.52
CA GLY A 141 -19.39 -1.32 -14.28
C GLY A 141 -20.75 -1.64 -14.88
N ASP A 142 -20.76 -2.45 -15.95
CA ASP A 142 -22.00 -2.93 -16.54
C ASP A 142 -22.74 -3.89 -15.59
N THR A 143 -24.06 -3.92 -15.73
CA THR A 143 -24.90 -4.87 -14.99
C THR A 143 -24.63 -6.28 -15.48
N ARG A 144 -24.24 -7.17 -14.56
CA ARG A 144 -24.05 -8.59 -14.86
C ARG A 144 -25.38 -9.33 -14.80
N GLU A 145 -25.70 -10.06 -15.85
CA GLU A 145 -26.86 -10.96 -15.87
C GLU A 145 -26.70 -12.07 -14.82
N TYR A 146 -25.50 -12.66 -14.75
CA TYR A 146 -25.18 -13.75 -13.84
C TYR A 146 -23.71 -13.70 -13.42
N CYS A 147 -23.47 -13.68 -12.11
CA CYS A 147 -22.15 -13.66 -11.51
C CYS A 147 -22.09 -14.60 -10.30
N VAL A 148 -21.03 -15.38 -10.18
CA VAL A 148 -20.87 -16.36 -9.10
C VAL A 148 -19.56 -16.11 -8.38
N GLN A 149 -19.64 -16.06 -7.05
CA GLN A 149 -18.52 -16.27 -6.16
C GLN A 149 -18.47 -17.76 -5.87
N HIS A 150 -17.38 -18.45 -6.20
CA HIS A 150 -17.28 -19.90 -6.02
C HIS A 150 -16.03 -20.29 -5.23
N ARG A 151 -16.23 -20.65 -3.96
CA ARG A 151 -15.18 -21.13 -3.04
C ARG A 151 -13.95 -20.22 -3.01
N GLU A 152 -14.17 -18.92 -3.06
CA GLU A 152 -13.14 -17.89 -3.00
C GLU A 152 -13.46 -16.91 -1.87
N SER A 153 -12.45 -16.17 -1.40
CA SER A 153 -12.64 -15.17 -0.36
C SER A 153 -13.37 -13.94 -0.90
N ASP A 154 -13.96 -13.14 -0.01
CA ASP A 154 -14.66 -11.92 -0.43
C ASP A 154 -13.69 -10.93 -1.10
N LEU A 155 -12.44 -10.86 -0.62
CA LEU A 155 -11.41 -10.03 -1.26
C LEU A 155 -11.02 -10.56 -2.64
N ALA A 156 -10.74 -11.87 -2.76
CA ALA A 156 -10.34 -12.47 -4.03
C ALA A 156 -11.42 -12.29 -5.10
N PHE A 157 -12.69 -12.41 -4.70
CA PHE A 157 -13.82 -12.15 -5.58
C PHE A 157 -13.87 -10.70 -6.05
N ILE A 158 -13.74 -9.73 -5.14
CA ILE A 158 -13.71 -8.30 -5.48
C ILE A 158 -12.52 -7.98 -6.40
N GLN A 159 -11.34 -8.52 -6.11
CA GLN A 159 -10.14 -8.36 -6.92
C GLN A 159 -10.32 -8.91 -8.33
N ARG A 160 -10.93 -10.09 -8.46
CA ARG A 160 -11.24 -10.70 -9.76
C ARG A 160 -12.21 -9.83 -10.56
N LEU A 161 -13.31 -9.39 -9.94
CA LEU A 161 -14.28 -8.53 -10.59
C LEU A 161 -13.67 -7.18 -11.00
N ALA A 162 -12.84 -6.59 -10.15
CA ALA A 162 -12.11 -5.36 -10.47
C ALA A 162 -11.18 -5.58 -11.67
N ALA A 163 -10.43 -6.69 -11.70
CA ALA A 163 -9.54 -7.02 -12.81
C ALA A 163 -10.28 -7.25 -14.14
N GLU A 164 -11.45 -7.89 -14.12
CA GLU A 164 -12.32 -8.07 -15.31
C GLU A 164 -12.71 -6.72 -15.94
N GLU A 165 -12.95 -5.70 -15.11
CA GLU A 165 -13.31 -4.34 -15.53
C GLU A 165 -12.09 -3.44 -15.81
N GLY A 166 -10.86 -3.93 -15.58
CA GLY A 166 -9.64 -3.12 -15.64
C GLY A 166 -9.54 -2.06 -14.54
N TRP A 167 -10.14 -2.32 -13.39
CA TRP A 167 -10.10 -1.45 -12.21
C TRP A 167 -8.92 -1.79 -11.31
N HIS A 168 -8.34 -0.76 -10.71
CA HIS A 168 -7.29 -0.87 -9.71
C HIS A 168 -7.73 -0.20 -8.43
N TYR A 169 -7.29 -0.72 -7.28
CA TYR A 169 -7.54 -0.07 -6.00
C TYR A 169 -6.26 0.32 -5.29
N ARG A 170 -6.36 1.40 -4.51
CA ARG A 170 -5.35 1.79 -3.53
C ARG A 170 -6.03 2.06 -2.20
N TYR A 171 -5.39 1.65 -1.13
CA TYR A 171 -5.79 2.03 0.21
C TYR A 171 -5.22 3.41 0.56
N CYS A 172 -6.12 4.36 0.85
CA CYS A 172 -5.81 5.69 1.34
C CYS A 172 -5.98 5.72 2.86
N HIS A 173 -4.98 6.28 3.54
CA HIS A 173 -4.87 6.27 5.00
C HIS A 173 -6.14 6.83 5.67
N GLY A 174 -6.69 6.10 6.64
CA GLY A 174 -7.86 6.54 7.41
C GLY A 174 -9.17 5.87 7.04
N SER A 175 -9.12 4.67 6.46
CA SER A 175 -10.25 3.79 6.07
C SER A 175 -10.83 3.95 4.68
N ASP A 176 -10.20 4.72 3.78
CA ASP A 176 -10.72 4.88 2.42
C ASP A 176 -10.01 3.95 1.44
N MET A 177 -10.70 3.01 0.79
CA MET A 177 -10.17 2.31 -0.38
C MET A 177 -10.74 2.95 -1.64
N VAL A 178 -9.86 3.44 -2.50
CA VAL A 178 -10.29 4.11 -3.73
C VAL A 178 -10.09 3.17 -4.92
N LEU A 179 -11.17 2.93 -5.67
CA LEU A 179 -11.18 2.15 -6.91
C LEU A 179 -11.22 3.09 -8.11
N TRP A 180 -10.32 2.84 -9.06
CA TRP A 180 -10.09 3.67 -10.24
C TRP A 180 -10.06 2.81 -11.51
N SER A 181 -10.49 3.38 -12.64
CA SER A 181 -10.36 2.81 -13.97
C SER A 181 -9.31 3.61 -14.73
N GLY A 182 -8.34 2.89 -15.29
CA GLY A 182 -7.17 3.49 -15.93
C GLY A 182 -6.14 4.07 -14.95
N ILE A 183 -4.90 4.20 -15.43
CA ILE A 183 -3.81 4.85 -14.70
C ILE A 183 -3.90 6.35 -14.99
N ARG A 184 -4.13 7.19 -13.98
CA ARG A 184 -4.05 8.65 -14.17
C ARG A 184 -2.64 9.02 -14.62
N GLU A 185 -2.53 9.87 -15.65
CA GLU A 185 -1.25 10.33 -16.22
C GLU A 185 -0.23 10.76 -15.14
N GLY A 186 -0.67 11.26 -13.99
CA GLY A 186 0.16 11.64 -12.84
C GLY A 186 0.92 10.49 -12.14
N GLU A 187 0.43 9.26 -12.15
CA GLU A 187 1.10 8.14 -11.46
C GLU A 187 2.22 7.52 -12.29
N LEU A 188 2.07 7.53 -13.63
CA LEU A 188 3.13 7.15 -14.56
C LEU A 188 4.36 8.04 -14.40
N TYR A 189 4.19 9.34 -14.10
CA TYR A 189 5.34 10.23 -13.87
C TYR A 189 6.09 9.88 -12.60
N THR A 190 5.43 9.50 -11.49
CA THR A 190 6.15 9.15 -10.26
C THR A 190 6.99 7.88 -10.46
N TYR A 191 6.44 6.84 -11.09
CA TYR A 191 7.19 5.59 -11.33
C TYR A 191 8.22 5.72 -12.45
N SER A 192 7.93 6.48 -13.52
CA SER A 192 8.87 6.76 -14.60
C SER A 192 10.02 7.67 -14.13
N VAL A 193 9.72 8.74 -13.39
CA VAL A 193 10.73 9.68 -12.88
C VAL A 193 11.58 9.04 -11.78
N VAL A 194 11.01 8.25 -10.86
CA VAL A 194 11.79 7.51 -9.86
C VAL A 194 12.67 6.45 -10.54
N GLY A 195 12.16 5.72 -11.54
CA GLY A 195 12.93 4.76 -12.32
C GLY A 195 14.06 5.41 -13.15
N ILE A 196 13.80 6.57 -13.75
CA ILE A 196 14.78 7.38 -14.48
C ILE A 196 15.82 7.96 -13.52
N LEU A 197 15.42 8.46 -12.34
CA LEU A 197 16.36 8.94 -11.32
C LEU A 197 17.24 7.81 -10.78
N PHE A 198 16.69 6.61 -10.60
CA PHE A 198 17.46 5.42 -10.21
C PHE A 198 18.44 4.99 -11.32
N ALA A 199 18.01 5.03 -12.58
CA ALA A 199 18.88 4.74 -13.73
C ALA A 199 19.99 5.79 -13.88
N ILE A 200 19.68 7.09 -13.70
CA ILE A 200 20.65 8.19 -13.71
C ILE A 200 21.62 8.04 -12.53
N ALA A 201 21.13 7.74 -11.33
CA ALA A 201 21.99 7.46 -10.17
C ALA A 201 22.91 6.26 -10.43
N ALA A 202 22.40 5.17 -11.02
CA ALA A 202 23.21 4.02 -11.39
C ALA A 202 24.27 4.35 -12.46
N ILE A 203 23.97 5.24 -13.42
CA ILE A 203 24.93 5.73 -14.42
C ILE A 203 26.01 6.62 -13.77
N ILE A 204 25.62 7.50 -12.82
CA ILE A 204 26.53 8.40 -12.11
C ILE A 204 27.44 7.64 -11.13
N TYR A 205 26.95 6.58 -10.48
CA TYR A 205 27.71 5.75 -9.53
C TYR A 205 28.49 4.59 -10.20
N SER A 206 28.28 4.35 -11.49
CA SER A 206 29.02 3.37 -12.31
C SER A 206 30.55 3.55 -12.42
N PRO A 207 31.16 4.76 -12.29
CA PRO A 207 32.61 4.89 -12.50
C PRO A 207 33.46 4.42 -11.31
N LEU A 208 32.86 3.88 -10.24
CA LEU A 208 33.61 3.34 -9.10
C LEU A 208 34.04 1.87 -9.24
N SER A 209 33.69 1.16 -10.33
CA SER A 209 34.22 -0.20 -10.58
C SER A 209 34.96 -0.28 -11.91
N SER A 210 36.26 -0.57 -11.83
CA SER A 210 37.23 -0.57 -12.92
C SER A 210 37.18 -1.85 -13.76
N ALA A 211 36.54 -1.81 -14.95
CA ALA A 211 36.81 -2.74 -16.05
C ALA A 211 36.27 -2.19 -17.39
N GLN A 212 37.19 -1.82 -18.30
CA GLN A 212 36.97 -0.82 -19.36
C GLN A 212 36.41 -1.35 -20.69
N SER A 213 36.02 -2.62 -20.80
CA SER A 213 35.76 -3.26 -22.12
C SER A 213 34.27 -3.57 -22.39
N HIS A 214 33.44 -3.75 -21.36
CA HIS A 214 32.00 -4.02 -21.49
C HIS A 214 31.13 -2.74 -21.40
N GLN A 215 31.73 -1.59 -21.09
CA GLN A 215 31.04 -0.32 -20.81
C GLN A 215 30.37 0.33 -22.03
N ALA A 216 30.96 0.19 -23.23
CA ALA A 216 30.43 0.84 -24.43
C ALA A 216 29.11 0.19 -24.92
N LEU A 217 28.93 -1.11 -24.68
CA LEU A 217 27.72 -1.83 -25.06
C LEU A 217 26.56 -1.44 -24.15
N VAL A 218 26.75 -1.46 -22.83
CA VAL A 218 25.73 -1.10 -21.84
C VAL A 218 25.25 0.35 -22.03
N TYR A 219 26.16 1.30 -22.30
CA TYR A 219 25.80 2.68 -22.59
C TYR A 219 24.96 2.84 -23.87
N LYS A 220 25.31 2.12 -24.95
CA LYS A 220 24.56 2.16 -26.21
C LYS A 220 23.18 1.50 -26.08
N THR A 221 23.07 0.40 -25.34
CA THR A 221 21.78 -0.25 -25.06
C THR A 221 20.88 0.61 -24.18
N GLY A 222 21.45 1.31 -23.18
CA GLY A 222 20.71 2.25 -22.32
C GLY A 222 20.17 3.47 -23.08
N MET A 223 20.97 4.04 -23.98
CA MET A 223 20.53 5.16 -24.85
C MET A 223 19.50 4.72 -25.90
N ALA A 224 19.57 3.49 -26.41
CA ALA A 224 18.56 2.96 -27.33
C ALA A 224 17.19 2.79 -26.66
N LEU A 225 17.16 2.32 -25.41
CA LEU A 225 15.93 2.23 -24.62
C LEU A 225 15.34 3.61 -24.28
N LEU A 226 16.19 4.60 -23.98
CA LEU A 226 15.77 6.00 -23.80
C LEU A 226 15.13 6.58 -25.08
N GLY A 227 15.72 6.29 -26.25
CA GLY A 227 15.20 6.74 -27.55
C GLY A 227 13.85 6.11 -27.95
N VAL A 228 13.65 4.82 -27.66
CA VAL A 228 12.38 4.12 -27.94
C VAL A 228 11.24 4.65 -27.07
N VAL A 229 11.50 4.99 -25.80
CA VAL A 229 10.50 5.55 -24.87
C VAL A 229 10.08 6.98 -25.22
N ILE A 230 10.98 7.77 -25.81
CA ILE A 230 10.66 9.14 -26.27
C ILE A 230 9.85 9.09 -27.59
N GLY A 231 10.14 8.13 -28.48
CA GLY A 231 9.46 7.98 -29.77
C GLY A 231 8.00 7.51 -29.68
N THR A 232 7.62 6.74 -28.66
CA THR A 232 6.24 6.24 -28.50
C THR A 232 5.30 7.25 -27.81
N ASN A 233 5.82 8.27 -27.14
CA ASN A 233 5.03 9.28 -26.41
C ASN A 233 4.65 10.51 -27.25
N PHE A 234 5.08 10.59 -28.53
CA PHE A 234 4.68 11.66 -29.45
C PHE A 234 4.23 11.08 -30.80
N PRO A 235 2.97 10.59 -30.93
CA PRO A 235 2.39 10.44 -32.26
C PRO A 235 2.08 11.84 -32.82
N HIS A 236 2.68 12.14 -33.97
CA HIS A 236 2.49 13.36 -34.74
C HIS A 236 1.00 13.75 -34.85
N ARG A 237 0.64 14.94 -34.33
CA ARG A 237 -0.60 15.63 -34.73
C ARG A 237 -0.51 15.96 -36.22
N HIS A 238 -1.21 15.18 -37.05
CA HIS A 238 -1.48 15.58 -38.42
C HIS A 238 -2.49 16.73 -38.42
N VAL A 239 -2.02 17.88 -38.90
CA VAL A 239 -2.84 19.02 -39.34
C VAL A 239 -3.58 18.62 -40.63
N ARG A 240 -4.90 18.80 -40.65
CA ARG A 240 -5.73 19.07 -41.84
C ARG A 240 -6.83 20.03 -41.37
N SER A 241 -6.68 21.33 -41.66
CA SER A 241 -7.20 22.05 -42.83
C SER A 241 -8.71 22.22 -42.78
#